data_AF-A0A3D4QX68-F1
#
_entry.id   AF-A0A3D4QX68-F1
#
_cell.length_a   1.000
_cell.length_b   1.000
_cell.length_c   1.000
_cell.angle_alpha   90.00
_cell.angle_beta   90.00
_cell.angle_gamma   90.00
#
_symmetry.space_group_name_H-M   'P 1'
#
loop_
_entity.id
_entity.type
_entity.pdbx_description
1 polymer ?
#
loop_
_entity_poly.entity_id
_entity_poly.type
_entity_poly.pdbx_seq_one_letter_code
_entity_poly.pdbx_strand_id
1 'polypeptide(L)'
;MGSKRLWKKVLAAGMAVTLMCSLAACGEEGNVSQTSADRSLFEGDSSKEFYMVTFLSGYSYWTGCYKGFEEAGKQFGVKTVYAGTTEYDVNQAITAFEQIVAKKPAGIAVTCMD
;
A
#
# COMPACT_ATOMS: atom_id res chain seq x y z
N MET A 1 69.31 -2.62 6.15
CA MET A 1 68.41 -2.89 7.30
C MET A 1 67.13 -2.02 7.34
N GLY A 2 66.63 -1.49 6.21
CA GLY A 2 65.51 -0.51 6.23
C GLY A 2 64.10 -1.03 5.93
N SER A 3 63.95 -2.10 5.14
CA SER A 3 62.62 -2.47 4.58
C SER A 3 61.66 -3.14 5.58
N LYS A 4 62.18 -3.89 6.57
CA LYS A 4 61.36 -4.63 7.55
C LYS A 4 60.71 -3.76 8.64
N ARG A 5 61.19 -2.52 8.81
CA ARG A 5 60.63 -1.55 9.78
C ARG A 5 59.50 -0.71 9.17
N LEU A 6 59.51 -0.54 7.85
CA LEU A 6 58.47 0.18 7.13
C LEU A 6 57.20 -0.67 7.00
N TRP A 7 57.33 -1.97 6.74
CA TRP A 7 56.18 -2.87 6.61
C TRP A 7 55.43 -3.09 7.93
N LYS A 8 56.13 -3.09 9.07
CA LYS A 8 55.52 -3.16 10.41
C LYS A 8 54.72 -1.90 10.77
N LYS A 9 55.11 -0.72 10.25
CA LYS A 9 54.36 0.53 10.42
C LYS A 9 53.12 0.58 9.52
N VAL A 10 53.20 -0.01 8.31
CA VAL A 10 52.06 -0.12 7.37
C VAL A 10 51.00 -1.11 7.88
N LEU A 11 51.41 -2.20 8.54
CA LEU A 11 50.48 -3.17 9.14
C LEU A 11 49.75 -2.62 10.39
N ALA A 12 50.41 -1.81 11.21
CA ALA A 12 49.79 -1.22 12.39
C ALA A 12 48.86 -0.03 12.07
N ALA A 13 49.13 0.70 10.98
CA ALA A 13 48.30 1.83 10.54
C ALA A 13 47.06 1.41 9.75
N GLY A 14 46.97 0.14 9.30
CA GLY A 14 45.82 -0.38 8.53
C GLY A 14 44.59 -0.73 9.37
N MET A 15 44.71 -0.85 10.70
CA MET A 15 43.62 -1.29 11.57
C MET A 15 42.84 -0.14 12.23
N ALA A 16 43.28 1.12 12.08
CA ALA A 16 42.60 2.28 12.67
C ALA A 16 41.85 3.16 11.65
N VAL A 17 42.08 2.95 10.33
CA VAL A 17 41.46 3.78 9.28
C VAL A 17 40.12 3.22 8.79
N THR A 18 39.79 1.97 9.13
CA THR A 18 38.53 1.33 8.69
C THR A 18 37.33 1.62 9.61
N LEU A 19 37.52 2.32 10.73
CA LEU A 19 36.42 2.60 11.67
C LEU A 19 35.75 3.98 11.50
N MET A 20 36.15 4.78 10.50
CA MET A 20 35.60 6.14 10.30
C MET A 20 35.08 6.45 8.89
N CYS A 21 34.95 5.47 8.00
CA CYS A 21 34.37 5.64 6.66
C CYS A 21 32.96 5.05 6.51
N SER A 22 32.16 4.99 7.58
CA SER A 22 30.74 4.56 7.50
C SER A 22 29.75 5.71 7.42
N LEU A 23 30.18 6.97 7.27
CA LEU A 23 29.28 8.14 7.31
C LEU A 23 29.38 9.11 6.13
N ALA A 24 30.19 8.85 5.10
CA ALA A 24 30.35 9.76 3.96
C ALA A 24 30.52 9.03 2.61
N ALA A 25 29.62 8.10 2.30
CA ALA A 25 29.55 7.47 0.98
C ALA A 25 28.11 7.53 0.46
N CYS A 26 27.74 8.70 -0.08
CA CYS A 26 26.92 8.83 -1.29
C CYS A 26 26.91 10.31 -1.69
N GLY A 27 27.78 10.64 -2.64
CA GLY A 27 27.85 11.91 -3.33
C GLY A 27 28.97 11.87 -4.36
N GLU A 28 28.67 11.39 -5.57
CA GLU A 28 29.02 12.04 -6.85
C GLU A 28 28.27 11.36 -8.03
N GLU A 29 28.24 12.08 -9.14
CA GLU A 29 27.19 12.15 -10.15
C GLU A 29 27.22 11.00 -11.16
N GLY A 30 26.19 10.16 -11.10
CA GLY A 30 25.79 9.27 -12.20
C GLY A 30 24.58 9.87 -12.89
N ASN A 31 24.72 10.28 -14.16
CA ASN A 31 23.61 10.62 -15.04
C ASN A 31 22.75 9.36 -15.27
N VAL A 32 21.85 9.08 -14.34
CA VAL A 32 20.71 8.22 -14.57
C VAL A 32 19.62 9.13 -15.12
N SER A 33 19.49 9.16 -16.43
CA SER A 33 18.23 9.53 -17.06
C SER A 33 17.20 8.48 -16.62
N GLN A 34 16.60 8.68 -15.44
CA GLN A 34 15.36 8.04 -15.04
C GLN A 34 14.25 8.64 -15.91
N THR A 35 14.24 8.26 -17.18
CA THR A 35 12.99 8.17 -17.91
C THR A 35 12.34 6.88 -17.46
N SER A 36 11.55 6.95 -16.40
CA SER A 36 10.60 5.92 -16.01
C SER A 36 9.37 6.65 -15.52
N ALA A 37 8.28 6.56 -16.26
CA ALA A 37 7.03 7.25 -15.97
C ALA A 37 6.66 7.07 -14.48
N ASP A 38 6.68 8.17 -13.75
CA ASP A 38 6.12 8.34 -12.41
C ASP A 38 4.60 8.23 -12.52
N ARG A 39 4.09 7.03 -12.85
CA ARG A 39 2.71 6.70 -12.53
C ARG A 39 2.72 6.36 -11.06
N SER A 40 1.99 7.12 -10.26
CA SER A 40 1.85 6.80 -8.85
C SER A 40 1.37 5.35 -8.74
N LEU A 41 1.98 4.55 -7.86
CA LEU A 41 1.55 3.16 -7.60
C LEU A 41 0.10 3.07 -7.09
N PHE A 42 -0.53 4.22 -6.83
CA PHE A 42 -1.86 4.39 -6.29
C PHE A 42 -2.83 4.96 -7.34
N GLU A 43 -2.53 4.90 -8.64
CA GLU A 43 -3.43 5.41 -9.67
C GLU A 43 -4.38 4.31 -10.19
N GLY A 44 -5.64 4.39 -9.78
CA GLY A 44 -6.73 3.55 -10.26
C GLY A 44 -7.49 4.16 -11.44
N ASP A 45 -8.57 3.50 -11.85
CA ASP A 45 -9.41 3.89 -12.98
C ASP A 45 -10.78 4.35 -12.48
N SER A 46 -11.14 5.61 -12.75
CA SER A 46 -12.40 6.24 -12.32
C SER A 46 -13.67 5.58 -12.90
N SER A 47 -13.54 4.72 -13.91
CA SER A 47 -14.64 3.89 -14.40
C SER A 47 -14.91 2.66 -13.52
N LYS A 48 -13.96 2.29 -12.65
CA LYS A 48 -14.05 1.14 -11.75
C LYS A 48 -14.85 1.49 -10.51
N GLU A 49 -15.75 0.60 -10.14
CA GLU A 49 -16.61 0.70 -8.98
C GLU A 49 -16.35 -0.44 -8.02
N PHE A 50 -16.11 -0.10 -6.75
CA PHE A 50 -15.88 -1.04 -5.66
C PHE A 50 -17.01 -0.93 -4.65
N TYR A 51 -17.54 -2.07 -4.22
CA TYR A 51 -18.64 -2.11 -3.25
C TYR A 51 -18.13 -2.50 -1.87
N MET A 52 -18.61 -1.81 -0.84
CA MET A 52 -18.54 -2.28 0.54
C MET A 52 -19.93 -2.81 0.92
N VAL A 53 -20.01 -4.10 1.23
CA VAL A 53 -21.26 -4.82 1.51
C VAL A 53 -21.26 -5.30 2.94
N THR A 54 -22.22 -4.81 3.73
CA THR A 54 -22.35 -5.16 5.14
C THR A 54 -23.74 -5.74 5.42
N PHE A 55 -23.84 -6.57 6.45
CA PHE A 55 -25.12 -6.89 7.06
C PHE A 55 -25.58 -5.74 7.96
N LEU A 56 -26.89 -5.57 8.16
CA LEU A 56 -27.43 -4.44 8.92
C LEU A 56 -26.86 -3.10 8.43
N SER A 57 -26.92 -2.85 7.12
CA SER A 57 -26.22 -1.73 6.48
C SER A 57 -26.64 -0.36 7.04
N GLY A 58 -27.85 -0.24 7.59
CA GLY A 58 -28.33 0.96 8.29
C GLY A 58 -27.70 1.22 9.68
N TYR A 59 -26.91 0.29 10.23
CA TYR A 59 -26.32 0.45 11.56
C TYR A 59 -25.15 1.44 11.56
N SER A 60 -25.13 2.35 12.53
CA SER A 60 -24.11 3.41 12.63
C SER A 60 -22.69 2.86 12.81
N TYR A 61 -22.54 1.63 13.31
CA TYR A 61 -21.27 0.91 13.42
C TYR A 61 -20.45 0.97 12.12
N TRP A 62 -21.10 0.80 10.97
CA TRP A 62 -20.43 0.75 9.67
C TRP A 62 -20.02 2.11 9.11
N THR A 63 -20.48 3.21 9.71
CA THR A 63 -20.23 4.57 9.18
C THR A 63 -18.73 4.88 9.12
N GLY A 64 -17.98 4.49 10.16
CA GLY A 64 -16.52 4.68 10.19
C GLY A 64 -15.81 3.82 9.15
N CYS A 65 -16.23 2.56 9.00
CA CYS A 65 -15.68 1.65 7.99
C CYS A 65 -15.88 2.20 6.58
N TYR A 66 -17.09 2.69 6.26
CA TYR A 66 -17.37 3.23 4.94
C TYR A 66 -16.61 4.53 4.66
N LYS A 67 -16.45 5.41 5.66
CA LYS A 67 -15.60 6.60 5.52
C LYS A 67 -14.16 6.24 5.13
N GLY A 68 -13.56 5.26 5.80
CA GLY A 68 -12.22 4.80 5.44
C GLY A 68 -12.16 4.22 4.02
N PHE A 69 -13.18 3.45 3.63
CA PHE A 69 -13.30 2.89 2.29
C PHE A 69 -13.44 3.97 1.21
N GLU A 70 -14.27 4.98 1.45
CA GLU A 70 -14.47 6.11 0.54
C GLU A 70 -13.21 6.97 0.40
N GLU A 71 -12.51 7.26 1.50
CA GLU A 71 -11.25 8.01 1.47
C GLU A 71 -10.14 7.25 0.71
N ALA A 72 -10.11 5.92 0.82
CA ALA A 72 -9.24 5.10 -0.02
C ALA A 72 -9.65 5.22 -1.50
N GLY A 73 -10.95 5.11 -1.80
CA GLY A 73 -11.47 5.31 -3.16
C GLY A 73 -11.01 6.63 -3.80
N LYS A 74 -11.08 7.73 -3.03
CA LYS A 74 -10.60 9.06 -3.45
C LYS A 74 -9.09 9.07 -3.72
N GLN A 75 -8.29 8.48 -2.85
CA GLN A 75 -6.83 8.38 -3.03
C GLN A 75 -6.45 7.60 -4.28
N PHE A 76 -7.19 6.53 -4.59
CA PHE A 76 -6.96 5.71 -5.77
C PHE A 76 -7.67 6.21 -7.03
N GLY A 77 -8.49 7.26 -6.96
CA GLY A 77 -9.27 7.75 -8.10
C GLY A 77 -10.33 6.77 -8.63
N VAL A 78 -10.86 5.89 -7.77
CA VAL A 78 -11.91 4.90 -8.10
C VAL A 78 -13.25 5.27 -7.45
N LYS A 79 -14.35 4.69 -7.93
CA LYS A 79 -15.67 4.87 -7.32
C LYS A 79 -15.91 3.85 -6.22
N THR A 80 -16.55 4.28 -5.14
CA THR A 80 -16.95 3.41 -4.02
C THR A 80 -18.45 3.51 -3.79
N VAL A 81 -19.08 2.38 -3.46
CA VAL A 81 -20.51 2.30 -3.16
C VAL A 81 -20.73 1.51 -1.88
N TYR A 82 -21.57 2.03 -1.00
CA TYR A 82 -22.05 1.31 0.19
C TYR A 82 -23.34 0.56 -0.14
N ALA A 83 -23.40 -0.71 0.24
CA ALA A 83 -24.58 -1.54 -0.01
C ALA A 83 -24.72 -2.64 1.07
N GLY A 84 -25.82 -3.39 0.98
CA GLY A 84 -26.14 -4.46 1.90
C GLY A 84 -27.56 -4.37 2.44
N THR A 85 -28.02 -5.44 3.09
CA THR A 85 -29.36 -5.50 3.67
C THR A 85 -29.45 -4.70 4.96
N THR A 86 -30.57 -4.02 5.20
CA THR A 86 -30.87 -3.36 6.48
C THR A 86 -31.36 -4.35 7.53
N GLU A 87 -31.80 -5.53 7.11
CA GLU A 87 -32.40 -6.54 7.97
C GLU A 87 -31.37 -7.56 8.46
N TYR A 88 -31.58 -8.09 9.67
CA TYR A 88 -30.81 -9.21 10.18
C TYR A 88 -31.37 -10.54 9.62
N ASP A 89 -31.14 -10.76 8.33
CA ASP A 89 -31.62 -11.93 7.59
C ASP A 89 -30.58 -12.36 6.54
N VAL A 90 -30.10 -13.60 6.65
CA VAL A 90 -29.06 -14.15 5.76
C VAL A 90 -29.53 -14.30 4.31
N ASN A 91 -30.79 -14.63 4.06
CA ASN A 91 -31.31 -14.78 2.70
C ASN A 91 -31.42 -13.41 2.02
N GLN A 92 -31.82 -12.38 2.77
CA GLN A 92 -31.81 -11.01 2.26
C GLN A 92 -30.38 -10.51 2.00
N ALA A 93 -29.43 -10.84 2.86
CA ALA A 93 -28.02 -10.53 2.64
C ALA A 93 -27.48 -11.20 1.36
N ILE A 94 -27.79 -12.48 1.14
CA ILE A 94 -27.44 -13.22 -0.08
C ILE A 94 -28.07 -12.55 -1.30
N THR A 95 -29.37 -12.27 -1.27
CA THR A 95 -30.09 -11.64 -2.39
C THR A 95 -29.49 -10.27 -2.75
N ALA A 96 -29.21 -9.43 -1.74
CA ALA A 96 -28.57 -8.14 -1.95
C ALA A 96 -27.16 -8.29 -2.54
N PHE A 97 -26.38 -9.27 -2.06
CA PHE A 97 -25.06 -9.55 -2.61
C PHE A 97 -25.12 -10.03 -4.07
N GLU A 98 -26.04 -10.93 -4.42
CA GLU A 98 -26.24 -11.42 -5.79
C GLU A 98 -26.59 -10.27 -6.76
N GLN A 99 -27.43 -9.34 -6.32
CA GLN A 99 -27.75 -8.12 -7.10
C GLN A 99 -26.52 -7.24 -7.35
N ILE A 100 -25.57 -7.20 -6.41
CA ILE A 100 -24.31 -6.45 -6.55
C ILE A 100 -23.36 -7.20 -7.49
N VAL A 101 -23.20 -8.52 -7.33
CA VAL A 101 -22.39 -9.36 -8.21
C VAL A 101 -22.86 -9.25 -9.67
N ALA A 102 -24.18 -9.20 -9.89
CA ALA A 102 -24.77 -9.03 -11.22
C ALA A 102 -24.34 -7.73 -11.92
N LYS A 103 -23.97 -6.68 -11.17
CA LYS A 103 -23.44 -5.42 -11.70
C LYS A 103 -21.98 -5.53 -12.16
N LYS A 104 -21.29 -6.64 -11.86
CA LYS A 104 -19.88 -6.90 -12.19
C LYS A 104 -18.93 -5.80 -11.71
N PRO A 105 -18.91 -5.48 -10.41
CA PRO A 105 -18.00 -4.47 -9.86
C PRO A 105 -16.54 -4.88 -10.03
N ALA A 106 -15.64 -3.90 -9.93
CA ALA A 106 -14.20 -4.13 -9.97
C ALA A 106 -13.69 -4.87 -8.72
N GLY A 107 -14.41 -4.76 -7.61
CA GLY A 107 -14.14 -5.51 -6.38
C GLY A 107 -15.24 -5.33 -5.34
N ILE A 108 -15.30 -6.25 -4.38
CA ILE A 108 -16.27 -6.24 -3.29
C ILE A 108 -15.55 -6.51 -1.97
N ALA A 109 -15.69 -5.59 -1.02
CA ALA A 109 -15.34 -5.79 0.38
C ALA A 109 -16.61 -6.23 1.12
N VAL A 110 -16.68 -7.50 1.53
CA VAL A 110 -17.88 -8.08 2.14
C VAL A 110 -17.63 -8.37 3.62
N THR A 111 -18.60 -8.03 4.47
CA THR A 111 -18.67 -8.48 5.86
C THR A 111 -19.85 -9.42 6.01
N CYS A 112 -19.56 -10.68 6.31
CA CYS A 112 -20.57 -11.74 6.41
C CYS A 112 -21.31 -11.70 7.74
N MET A 113 -22.56 -12.17 7.73
CA MET A 113 -23.23 -12.62 8.95
C MET A 113 -22.58 -13.93 9.42
N ASP A 114 -22.59 -14.15 10.73
CA ASP A 114 -22.22 -15.44 11.36
C ASP A 114 -23.32 -16.48 11.16
#